data_AF-A0A0G2SUF6-F1
#
_entry.id   AF-A0A0G2SUF6-F1
#
_cell.length_a   1.000
_cell.length_b   1.000
_cell.length_c   1.000
_cell.angle_alpha   90.00
_cell.angle_beta   90.00
_cell.angle_gamma   90.00
#
_symmetry.space_group_name_H-M   'P 1'
#
loop_
_entity.id
_entity.type
_entity.pdbx_description
1 polymer ?
#
loop_
_entity_poly.entity_id
_entity_poly.type
_entity_poly.pdbx_seq_one_letter_code
_entity_poly.pdbx_strand_id
1 'polypeptide(L)'
;MAIPTVCSSPNCSPTLPTISLPSLKTLHHQSLPSPTSKFGLTLLSDDALAIAAPAENAALEAAIDAAMESAGREEAGYELKRNGLDLRRKRRRKRRRGLDLDTVEREVPLIMASVMRSGHLTRKQEAHLCMCLKQGARLEAARRRIAAVLEHEPSLEQLATATGIKRKSIHNIMRNSRESQRRLIHSYQGLIFSIASASAYQDKGLSLQDLVQQGNIGLLRGAERFDPDRGCKLSTYAYWWIRQAITTAIANTRPIRLPGKVRKLLTKIIEANETLTRRLLRTPSHDEIAQLLDVPVFTVQFVWAKTRPPSSLDHVIVTERGHVKLQDIIADPNDVTPEQIVRKQHVKEELERLLDTLSKRESRILRLRYGLDDLAPKSCDEIGCILNLSRERIRQISIEALTKLQNSSLVDNLKMLYIV
;
A
#
# COMPACT_ATOMS: atom_id res chain seq x y z
N MET A 1 56.86 66.33 -44.29
CA MET A 1 56.80 66.97 -42.95
C MET A 1 55.82 66.14 -42.13
N ALA A 2 56.14 65.35 -41.11
CA ALA A 2 57.29 65.28 -40.22
C ALA A 2 57.66 63.81 -39.90
N ILE A 3 58.95 63.58 -39.68
CA ILE A 3 59.62 62.44 -38.99
C ILE A 3 59.77 62.94 -37.52
N PRO A 4 59.67 62.14 -36.42
CA PRO A 4 60.53 60.98 -36.08
C PRO A 4 59.81 59.86 -35.26
N THR A 5 60.34 58.71 -34.84
CA THR A 5 61.54 57.87 -35.04
C THR A 5 61.43 56.74 -33.99
N VAL A 6 61.50 55.45 -34.42
CA VAL A 6 62.24 54.30 -33.79
C VAL A 6 61.80 53.86 -32.37
N CYS A 7 61.71 52.60 -31.92
CA CYS A 7 62.24 51.24 -32.17
C CYS A 7 61.18 50.30 -31.53
N SER A 8 60.99 48.99 -31.78
CA SER A 8 61.78 47.92 -32.40
C SER A 8 60.80 46.75 -32.67
N SER A 9 60.92 46.15 -33.84
CA SER A 9 60.35 44.86 -34.28
C SER A 9 61.13 43.67 -33.65
N PRO A 10 60.84 42.36 -33.89
CA PRO A 10 59.96 41.77 -34.92
C PRO A 10 59.08 40.55 -34.52
N ASN A 11 57.93 40.48 -35.20
CA ASN A 11 57.38 39.38 -36.00
C ASN A 11 57.53 37.92 -35.51
N CYS A 12 56.39 37.27 -35.25
CA CYS A 12 55.80 36.32 -36.21
C CYS A 12 54.31 36.06 -35.93
N SER A 13 53.55 36.03 -37.02
CA SER A 13 52.09 35.96 -37.22
C SER A 13 51.55 34.51 -37.26
N PRO A 14 50.29 34.26 -37.66
CA PRO A 14 49.03 34.61 -37.01
C PRO A 14 48.14 33.35 -36.79
N THR A 15 47.34 33.30 -35.72
CA THR A 15 46.18 32.39 -35.65
C THR A 15 45.00 33.12 -35.03
N LEU A 16 43.92 33.25 -35.80
CA LEU A 16 42.61 33.74 -35.38
C LEU A 16 41.55 32.77 -35.93
N PRO A 17 40.32 32.70 -35.39
CA PRO A 17 39.89 32.94 -34.01
C PRO A 17 39.11 31.72 -33.47
N THR A 18 39.32 31.34 -32.20
CA THR A 18 38.47 30.34 -31.52
C THR A 18 37.29 31.04 -30.87
N ILE A 19 36.10 30.77 -31.39
CA ILE A 19 34.83 31.28 -30.87
C ILE A 19 34.42 30.51 -29.60
N SER A 20 34.09 31.32 -28.61
CA SER A 20 33.46 31.13 -27.30
C SER A 20 32.49 29.95 -27.08
N LEU A 21 32.56 29.34 -25.89
CA LEU A 21 31.57 29.47 -24.78
C LEU A 21 32.09 28.71 -23.52
N PRO A 22 31.51 28.92 -22.32
CA PRO A 22 32.24 29.03 -21.06
C PRO A 22 32.11 27.83 -20.10
N SER A 23 33.05 27.79 -19.15
CA SER A 23 32.97 27.20 -17.80
C SER A 23 31.81 26.24 -17.50
N LEU A 24 32.11 24.94 -17.50
CA LEU A 24 31.39 23.96 -16.68
C LEU A 24 32.38 23.27 -15.75
N LYS A 25 32.15 23.48 -14.45
CA LYS A 25 32.78 22.82 -13.31
C LYS A 25 32.68 21.29 -13.47
N THR A 26 33.80 20.60 -13.60
CA THR A 26 33.90 19.16 -13.34
C THR A 26 33.86 18.95 -11.82
N LEU A 27 32.64 18.81 -11.30
CA LEU A 27 32.40 18.38 -9.93
C LEU A 27 32.80 16.92 -9.77
N HIS A 28 33.69 16.68 -8.82
CA HIS A 28 33.83 15.49 -7.99
C HIS A 28 32.80 14.36 -8.23
N HIS A 29 33.31 13.19 -8.63
CA HIS A 29 32.67 11.92 -8.33
C HIS A 29 32.76 11.67 -6.81
N GLN A 30 31.86 12.31 -6.07
CA GLN A 30 31.37 11.76 -4.81
C GLN A 30 30.42 10.61 -5.16
N SER A 31 30.72 9.46 -4.57
CA SER A 31 29.84 8.30 -4.45
C SER A 31 28.42 8.72 -4.10
N LEU A 32 27.48 8.49 -5.01
CA LEU A 32 26.06 8.64 -4.74
C LEU A 32 25.62 7.60 -3.68
N PRO A 33 24.94 8.03 -2.61
CA PRO A 33 24.19 7.13 -1.76
C PRO A 33 22.93 6.63 -2.50
N SER A 34 22.52 5.42 -2.16
CA SER A 34 21.27 4.74 -2.51
C SER A 34 20.07 5.67 -2.75
N PRO A 35 19.23 5.44 -3.79
CA PRO A 35 17.99 6.20 -3.95
C PRO A 35 16.94 5.67 -2.97
N THR A 36 17.01 6.11 -1.71
CA THR A 36 15.77 6.31 -0.95
C THR A 36 15.02 7.42 -1.66
N SER A 37 13.96 7.06 -2.39
CA SER A 37 13.04 8.04 -2.98
C SER A 37 12.37 8.85 -1.88
N LYS A 38 13.01 9.95 -1.50
CA LYS A 38 12.42 11.12 -0.84
C LYS A 38 11.99 12.09 -1.94
N PHE A 39 11.07 11.67 -2.80
CA PHE A 39 10.27 12.58 -3.61
C PHE A 39 8.83 12.09 -3.54
N GLY A 40 8.03 12.81 -2.75
CA GLY A 40 6.61 12.50 -2.56
C GLY A 40 6.21 12.48 -1.09
N LEU A 41 6.54 13.52 -0.32
CA LEU A 41 6.02 13.73 1.04
C LEU A 41 6.25 15.21 1.44
N THR A 42 5.67 16.14 0.68
CA THR A 42 5.53 17.55 1.05
C THR A 42 4.06 17.98 0.96
N LEU A 43 3.17 17.15 1.51
CA LEU A 43 1.78 17.50 1.82
C LEU A 43 1.31 16.88 3.15
N LEU A 44 2.24 16.46 4.01
CA LEU A 44 1.94 15.85 5.31
C LEU A 44 2.94 16.34 6.36
N SER A 45 2.59 17.46 6.99
CA SER A 45 2.98 18.05 8.28
C SER A 45 2.33 19.43 8.26
N ASP A 46 1.41 19.86 9.11
CA ASP A 46 0.95 19.44 10.43
C ASP A 46 -0.57 19.66 10.53
N ASP A 47 -1.20 18.94 11.47
CA ASP A 47 -2.55 19.13 12.07
C ASP A 47 -3.19 17.78 12.40
N ALA A 48 -2.39 16.92 13.06
CA ALA A 48 -2.86 15.67 13.60
C ALA A 48 -3.12 15.80 15.11
N LEU A 49 -3.78 16.87 15.59
CA LEU A 49 -4.29 16.92 16.97
C LEU A 49 -5.29 18.07 17.25
N ALA A 50 -6.39 18.21 16.47
CA ALA A 50 -7.50 19.09 16.88
C ALA A 50 -8.88 18.89 16.20
N ILE A 51 -9.06 17.99 15.23
CA ILE A 51 -10.29 17.96 14.41
C ILE A 51 -10.99 16.59 14.50
N ALA A 52 -11.52 16.25 15.68
CA ALA A 52 -12.36 15.06 15.86
C ALA A 52 -13.87 15.37 15.91
N ALA A 53 -14.27 16.63 16.08
CA ALA A 53 -15.68 17.04 16.13
C ALA A 53 -16.20 17.72 14.84
N PRO A 54 -15.43 18.57 14.12
CA PRO A 54 -15.94 19.24 12.92
C PRO A 54 -16.05 18.35 11.68
N ALA A 55 -15.15 17.35 11.55
CA ALA A 55 -15.13 16.44 10.40
C ALA A 55 -16.30 15.44 10.41
N GLU A 56 -16.88 15.16 11.59
CA GLU A 56 -18.03 14.27 11.74
C GLU A 56 -19.34 14.95 11.34
N ASN A 57 -19.48 16.26 11.62
CA ASN A 57 -20.63 17.05 11.17
C ASN A 57 -20.58 17.28 9.66
N ALA A 58 -19.41 17.54 9.08
CA ALA A 58 -19.25 17.69 7.63
C ALA A 58 -19.51 16.37 6.86
N ALA A 59 -19.18 15.21 7.46
CA ALA A 59 -19.49 13.90 6.88
C ALA A 59 -20.99 13.55 7.00
N LEU A 60 -21.66 14.05 8.03
CA LEU A 60 -23.10 13.88 8.24
C LEU A 60 -23.91 14.79 7.31
N GLU A 61 -23.49 16.04 7.12
CA GLU A 61 -24.07 16.96 6.14
C GLU A 61 -23.84 16.49 4.70
N ALA A 62 -22.62 16.05 4.35
CA ALA A 62 -22.34 15.48 3.04
C ALA A 62 -23.15 14.20 2.75
N ALA A 63 -23.52 13.44 3.80
CA ALA A 63 -24.40 12.28 3.67
C ALA A 63 -25.88 12.65 3.51
N ILE A 64 -26.30 13.80 4.06
CA ILE A 64 -27.65 14.37 3.88
C ILE A 64 -27.78 15.02 2.50
N ASP A 65 -26.77 15.74 2.03
CA ASP A 65 -26.75 16.35 0.70
C ASP A 65 -26.70 15.29 -0.42
N ALA A 66 -25.91 14.23 -0.23
CA ALA A 66 -25.92 13.08 -1.13
C ALA A 66 -27.27 12.33 -1.12
N ALA A 67 -27.98 12.31 0.01
CA ALA A 67 -29.33 11.75 0.09
C ALA A 67 -30.35 12.61 -0.69
N MET A 68 -30.22 13.94 -0.63
CA MET A 68 -31.08 14.88 -1.39
C MET A 68 -30.81 14.83 -2.90
N GLU A 69 -29.55 14.73 -3.35
CA GLU A 69 -29.21 14.59 -4.78
C GLU A 69 -29.63 13.24 -5.38
N SER A 70 -29.61 12.16 -4.59
CA SER A 70 -30.07 10.83 -5.03
C SER A 70 -31.59 10.70 -5.10
N ALA A 71 -32.33 11.42 -4.24
CA ALA A 71 -33.79 11.45 -4.27
C ALA A 71 -34.34 12.13 -5.55
N GLY A 72 -33.57 13.02 -6.18
CA GLY A 72 -33.93 13.67 -7.44
C GLY A 72 -33.59 12.88 -8.72
N ARG A 73 -32.99 11.68 -8.63
CA ARG A 73 -32.53 10.92 -9.82
C ARG A 73 -33.01 9.46 -9.89
N GLU A 74 -33.85 8.99 -8.96
CA GLU A 74 -34.38 7.61 -8.96
C GLU A 74 -35.82 7.51 -9.52
N GLU A 75 -36.15 8.23 -10.59
CA GLU A 75 -37.27 7.91 -11.49
C GLU A 75 -36.75 7.39 -12.85
N ALA A 76 -35.95 6.32 -12.84
CA ALA A 76 -35.65 5.56 -14.06
C ALA A 76 -35.06 4.20 -13.69
N GLY A 77 -35.87 3.14 -13.66
CA GLY A 77 -35.32 1.79 -13.55
C GLY A 77 -36.21 0.67 -13.02
N TYR A 78 -37.53 0.73 -13.20
CA TYR A 78 -38.38 -0.46 -13.04
C TYR A 78 -38.56 -1.16 -14.40
N GLU A 79 -37.55 -1.89 -14.85
CA GLU A 79 -37.74 -2.95 -15.86
C GLU A 79 -36.93 -4.19 -15.48
N LEU A 80 -37.59 -5.10 -14.76
CA LEU A 80 -37.02 -6.39 -14.38
C LEU A 80 -38.07 -7.47 -14.62
N LYS A 81 -38.07 -8.05 -15.83
CA LYS A 81 -38.56 -9.41 -16.12
C LYS A 81 -38.19 -9.83 -17.54
N ARG A 82 -36.99 -10.37 -17.71
CA ARG A 82 -36.62 -11.39 -18.69
C ARG A 82 -35.18 -11.82 -18.39
N ASN A 83 -34.86 -13.10 -18.59
CA ASN A 83 -33.53 -13.73 -18.44
C ASN A 83 -33.30 -14.64 -17.22
N GLY A 84 -34.37 -15.16 -16.61
CA GLY A 84 -34.26 -16.29 -15.66
C GLY A 84 -33.79 -17.61 -16.29
N LEU A 85 -33.92 -17.76 -17.62
CA LEU A 85 -33.60 -19.00 -18.33
C LEU A 85 -32.11 -19.13 -18.68
N ASP A 86 -31.41 -18.02 -18.93
CA ASP A 86 -29.99 -18.03 -19.29
C ASP A 86 -29.06 -18.32 -18.11
N LEU A 87 -29.44 -17.83 -16.93
CA LEU A 87 -28.77 -18.18 -15.67
C LEU A 87 -28.92 -19.68 -15.36
N ARG A 88 -30.07 -20.27 -15.68
CA ARG A 88 -30.34 -21.71 -15.54
C ARG A 88 -29.50 -22.55 -16.53
N ARG A 89 -29.31 -22.08 -17.76
CA ARG A 89 -28.46 -22.74 -18.78
C ARG A 89 -26.96 -22.67 -18.43
N LYS A 90 -26.48 -21.52 -17.92
CA LYS A 90 -25.08 -21.38 -17.44
C LYS A 90 -24.78 -22.28 -16.23
N ARG A 91 -25.72 -22.41 -15.29
CA ARG A 91 -25.58 -23.32 -14.12
C ARG A 91 -25.47 -24.79 -14.52
N ARG A 92 -26.22 -25.26 -15.52
CA ARG A 92 -26.12 -26.65 -16.03
C ARG A 92 -24.77 -26.96 -16.69
N ARG A 93 -24.13 -25.97 -17.35
CA ARG A 93 -22.80 -26.15 -17.97
C ARG A 93 -21.68 -26.20 -16.92
N LYS A 94 -21.82 -25.50 -15.79
CA LYS A 94 -20.85 -25.51 -14.69
C LYS A 94 -20.85 -26.85 -13.93
N ARG A 95 -22.02 -27.48 -13.75
CA ARG A 95 -22.15 -28.80 -13.10
C ARG A 95 -21.48 -29.96 -13.84
N ARG A 96 -21.28 -29.85 -15.17
CA ARG A 96 -20.58 -30.88 -15.97
C ARG A 96 -19.05 -30.82 -15.86
N ARG A 97 -18.47 -29.78 -15.22
CA ARG A 97 -17.02 -29.55 -15.16
C ARG A 97 -16.35 -29.91 -13.84
N GLY A 98 -17.02 -30.65 -12.95
CA GLY A 98 -16.39 -31.37 -11.82
C GLY A 98 -15.27 -30.62 -11.10
N LEU A 99 -15.54 -29.41 -10.62
CA LEU A 99 -14.61 -28.65 -9.78
C LEU A 99 -15.35 -28.30 -8.50
N ASP A 100 -14.77 -28.72 -7.38
CA ASP A 100 -15.26 -28.69 -6.01
C ASP A 100 -16.12 -27.45 -5.67
N LEU A 101 -17.42 -27.67 -5.45
CA LEU A 101 -18.41 -26.64 -5.10
C LEU A 101 -19.25 -27.06 -3.87
N ASP A 102 -18.72 -27.94 -3.02
CA ASP A 102 -19.54 -28.69 -2.06
C ASP A 102 -19.80 -28.02 -0.70
N THR A 103 -19.22 -26.85 -0.42
CA THR A 103 -19.45 -26.10 0.84
C THR A 103 -20.39 -24.91 0.66
N VAL A 104 -20.20 -24.08 -0.36
CA VAL A 104 -20.95 -22.82 -0.54
C VAL A 104 -22.43 -23.06 -0.87
N GLU A 105 -22.78 -24.15 -1.59
CA GLU A 105 -24.18 -24.46 -1.94
C GLU A 105 -25.00 -24.99 -0.74
N ARG A 106 -24.36 -25.53 0.31
CA ARG A 106 -25.04 -26.08 1.50
C ARG A 106 -25.38 -25.03 2.56
N GLU A 107 -24.60 -23.95 2.64
CA GLU A 107 -24.75 -22.94 3.71
C GLU A 107 -25.83 -21.89 3.41
N VAL A 108 -26.05 -21.57 2.13
CA VAL A 108 -27.06 -20.58 1.72
C VAL A 108 -28.49 -20.98 2.14
N PRO A 109 -28.93 -22.25 2.00
CA PRO A 109 -30.20 -22.72 2.55
C PRO A 109 -30.31 -22.60 4.08
N LEU A 110 -29.23 -22.83 4.82
CA LEU A 110 -29.19 -22.70 6.28
C LEU A 110 -29.40 -21.26 6.73
N ILE A 111 -28.71 -20.32 6.07
CA ILE A 111 -28.87 -18.88 6.31
C ILE A 111 -30.28 -18.42 5.90
N MET A 112 -30.81 -18.88 4.77
CA MET A 112 -32.20 -18.58 4.36
C MET A 112 -33.22 -19.14 5.36
N ALA A 113 -32.99 -20.34 5.91
CA ALA A 113 -33.87 -20.95 6.89
C ALA A 113 -33.83 -20.24 8.26
N SER A 114 -32.73 -19.58 8.62
CA SER A 114 -32.68 -18.72 9.82
C SER A 114 -33.38 -17.38 9.56
N VAL A 115 -33.22 -16.81 8.37
CA VAL A 115 -33.90 -15.56 7.94
C VAL A 115 -35.42 -15.71 8.03
N MET A 116 -35.97 -16.83 7.54
CA MET A 116 -37.41 -17.12 7.56
C MET A 116 -38.01 -17.29 8.97
N ARG A 117 -37.17 -17.58 9.98
CA ARG A 117 -37.58 -17.76 11.39
C ARG A 117 -37.46 -16.49 12.23
N SER A 118 -36.89 -15.42 11.69
CA SER A 118 -36.65 -14.18 12.42
C SER A 118 -37.91 -13.31 12.51
N GLY A 119 -38.38 -13.04 13.73
CA GLY A 119 -39.46 -12.08 13.97
C GLY A 119 -39.00 -10.64 13.76
N HIS A 120 -39.87 -9.82 13.17
CA HIS A 120 -39.63 -8.39 12.96
C HIS A 120 -39.67 -7.64 14.30
N LEU A 121 -38.70 -6.75 14.54
CA LEU A 121 -38.67 -5.92 15.75
C LEU A 121 -39.65 -4.75 15.63
N THR A 122 -40.25 -4.38 16.74
CA THR A 122 -41.04 -3.13 16.84
C THR A 122 -40.12 -1.94 17.10
N ARG A 123 -40.55 -0.71 16.77
CA ARG A 123 -39.77 0.53 17.01
C ARG A 123 -39.29 0.67 18.46
N LYS A 124 -40.15 0.32 19.43
CA LYS A 124 -39.81 0.34 20.87
C LYS A 124 -38.72 -0.68 21.21
N GLN A 125 -38.77 -1.87 20.62
CA GLN A 125 -37.75 -2.90 20.79
C GLN A 125 -36.44 -2.49 20.14
N GLU A 126 -36.47 -1.95 18.92
CA GLU A 126 -35.28 -1.41 18.24
C GLU A 126 -34.57 -0.36 19.11
N ALA A 127 -35.32 0.61 19.64
CA ALA A 127 -34.79 1.66 20.51
C ALA A 127 -34.13 1.08 21.78
N HIS A 128 -34.80 0.14 22.45
CA HIS A 128 -34.27 -0.52 23.65
C HIS A 128 -32.97 -1.29 23.37
N LEU A 129 -32.93 -2.08 22.28
CA LEU A 129 -31.74 -2.85 21.91
C LEU A 129 -30.56 -1.92 21.55
N CYS A 130 -30.82 -0.83 20.81
CA CYS A 130 -29.79 0.16 20.49
C CYS A 130 -29.27 0.88 21.75
N MET A 131 -30.14 1.19 22.72
CA MET A 131 -29.72 1.76 24.00
C MET A 131 -28.81 0.80 24.78
N CYS A 132 -29.15 -0.48 24.87
CA CYS A 132 -28.29 -1.49 25.50
C CYS A 132 -26.92 -1.60 24.82
N LEU A 133 -26.89 -1.57 23.48
CA LEU A 133 -25.64 -1.54 22.72
C LEU A 133 -24.81 -0.28 23.00
N LYS A 134 -25.44 0.90 23.01
CA LYS A 134 -24.79 2.17 23.35
C LYS A 134 -24.14 2.13 24.74
N GLN A 135 -24.83 1.58 25.73
CA GLN A 135 -24.29 1.39 27.08
C GLN A 135 -23.09 0.43 27.09
N GLY A 136 -23.19 -0.70 26.38
CA GLY A 136 -22.10 -1.65 26.21
C GLY A 136 -20.87 -1.03 25.53
N ALA A 137 -21.07 -0.30 24.43
CA ALA A 137 -19.99 0.35 23.69
C ALA A 137 -19.27 1.43 24.53
N ARG A 138 -20.00 2.20 25.34
CA ARG A 138 -19.40 3.16 26.30
C ARG A 138 -18.52 2.45 27.34
N LEU A 139 -19.00 1.33 27.88
CA LEU A 139 -18.25 0.53 28.84
C LEU A 139 -17.00 -0.08 28.20
N GLU A 140 -17.10 -0.60 26.97
CA GLU A 140 -15.95 -1.11 26.22
C GLU A 140 -14.93 -0.02 25.89
N ALA A 141 -15.37 1.18 25.52
CA ALA A 141 -14.48 2.32 25.28
C ALA A 141 -13.73 2.72 26.55
N ALA A 142 -14.41 2.77 27.70
CA ALA A 142 -13.76 2.98 29.00
C ALA A 142 -12.74 1.86 29.30
N ARG A 143 -13.11 0.59 29.07
CA ARG A 143 -12.21 -0.56 29.22
C ARG A 143 -10.95 -0.42 28.37
N ARG A 144 -11.08 -0.05 27.09
CA ARG A 144 -9.93 0.14 26.19
C ARG A 144 -9.03 1.30 26.63
N ARG A 145 -9.59 2.41 27.10
CA ARG A 145 -8.81 3.55 27.61
C ARG A 145 -7.97 3.17 28.82
N ILE A 146 -8.57 2.45 29.77
CA ILE A 146 -7.86 2.02 30.97
C ILE A 146 -6.79 0.97 30.62
N ALA A 147 -7.12 0.02 29.74
CA ALA A 147 -6.15 -0.97 29.27
C ALA A 147 -4.92 -0.34 28.59
N ALA A 148 -5.10 0.77 27.87
CA ALA A 148 -4.00 1.50 27.24
C ALA A 148 -3.10 2.21 28.26
N VAL A 149 -3.64 2.61 29.43
CA VAL A 149 -2.86 3.25 30.50
C VAL A 149 -2.17 2.22 31.39
N LEU A 150 -2.82 1.10 31.66
CA LEU A 150 -2.32 0.05 32.57
C LEU A 150 -1.47 -1.02 31.87
N GLU A 151 -1.45 -1.03 30.54
CA GLU A 151 -0.81 -2.07 29.70
C GLU A 151 -1.28 -3.51 29.98
N HIS A 152 -2.37 -3.69 30.74
CA HIS A 152 -3.00 -4.97 31.05
C HIS A 152 -4.54 -4.86 31.04
N GLU A 153 -5.25 -5.99 31.06
CA GLU A 153 -6.71 -5.96 31.13
C GLU A 153 -7.19 -5.41 32.47
N PRO A 154 -8.10 -4.40 32.49
CA PRO A 154 -8.55 -3.79 33.73
C PRO A 154 -9.50 -4.71 34.49
N SER A 155 -9.30 -4.77 35.81
CA SER A 155 -10.21 -5.47 36.72
C SER A 155 -11.59 -4.81 36.74
N LEU A 156 -12.63 -5.59 37.08
CA LEU A 156 -13.99 -5.08 37.30
C LEU A 156 -14.03 -3.96 38.34
N GLU A 157 -13.10 -3.95 39.30
CA GLU A 157 -13.00 -2.90 40.32
C GLU A 157 -12.46 -1.59 39.73
N GLN A 158 -11.45 -1.69 38.87
CA GLN A 158 -10.87 -0.56 38.14
C GLN A 158 -11.88 0.02 37.13
N LEU A 159 -12.69 -0.84 36.51
CA LEU A 159 -13.79 -0.41 35.65
C LEU A 159 -14.91 0.29 36.42
N ALA A 160 -15.27 -0.22 37.60
CA ALA A 160 -16.30 0.39 38.45
C ALA A 160 -15.88 1.76 38.96
N THR A 161 -14.63 1.90 39.41
CA THR A 161 -14.08 3.19 39.86
C THR A 161 -13.99 4.20 38.72
N ALA A 162 -13.51 3.79 37.54
CA ALA A 162 -13.37 4.70 36.40
C ALA A 162 -14.71 5.14 35.77
N THR A 163 -15.74 4.29 35.82
CA THR A 163 -17.04 4.60 35.20
C THR A 163 -18.10 5.11 36.19
N GLY A 164 -17.86 5.02 37.50
CA GLY A 164 -18.85 5.33 38.54
C GLY A 164 -20.01 4.33 38.61
N ILE A 165 -19.91 3.18 37.95
CA ILE A 165 -20.97 2.17 37.85
C ILE A 165 -20.70 1.04 38.85
N LYS A 166 -21.75 0.57 39.57
CA LYS A 166 -21.65 -0.57 40.49
C LYS A 166 -21.22 -1.85 39.75
N ARG A 167 -20.38 -2.68 40.38
CA ARG A 167 -19.87 -3.95 39.81
C ARG A 167 -20.96 -4.87 39.24
N LYS A 168 -22.05 -5.07 40.00
CA LYS A 168 -23.20 -5.88 39.56
C LYS A 168 -23.86 -5.30 38.30
N SER A 169 -23.92 -3.98 38.19
CA SER A 169 -24.49 -3.29 37.02
C SER A 169 -23.58 -3.41 35.79
N ILE A 170 -22.26 -3.43 35.95
CA ILE A 170 -21.31 -3.66 34.85
C ILE A 170 -21.56 -5.03 34.21
N HIS A 171 -21.66 -6.09 35.01
CA HIS A 171 -21.94 -7.43 34.52
C HIS A 171 -23.28 -7.50 33.77
N ASN A 172 -24.30 -6.83 34.30
CA ASN A 172 -25.62 -6.77 33.66
C ASN A 172 -25.57 -6.01 32.31
N ILE A 173 -24.86 -4.88 32.24
CA ILE A 173 -24.69 -4.11 30.99
C ILE A 173 -23.97 -4.96 29.93
N MET A 174 -22.91 -5.68 30.31
CA MET A 174 -22.18 -6.55 29.38
C MET A 174 -23.08 -7.69 28.87
N ARG A 175 -23.87 -8.31 29.76
CA ARG A 175 -24.82 -9.37 29.40
C ARG A 175 -25.90 -8.83 28.45
N ASN A 176 -26.54 -7.73 28.81
CA ASN A 176 -27.62 -7.12 28.04
C ASN A 176 -27.13 -6.62 26.68
N SER A 177 -25.91 -6.08 26.60
CA SER A 177 -25.28 -5.70 25.34
C SER A 177 -25.09 -6.91 24.41
N ARG A 178 -24.50 -8.00 24.91
CA ARG A 178 -24.29 -9.23 24.12
C ARG A 178 -25.60 -9.85 23.64
N GLU A 179 -26.61 -9.88 24.50
CA GLU A 179 -27.93 -10.39 24.14
C GLU A 179 -28.61 -9.50 23.10
N SER A 180 -28.51 -8.18 23.26
CA SER A 180 -29.06 -7.21 22.31
C SER A 180 -28.37 -7.30 20.95
N GLN A 181 -27.05 -7.48 20.93
CA GLN A 181 -26.26 -7.71 19.72
C GLN A 181 -26.77 -8.93 18.94
N ARG A 182 -26.92 -10.08 19.63
CA ARG A 182 -27.41 -11.32 19.00
C ARG A 182 -28.81 -11.16 18.46
N ARG A 183 -29.69 -10.53 19.24
CA ARG A 183 -31.10 -10.31 18.84
C ARG A 183 -31.20 -9.39 17.63
N LEU A 184 -30.42 -8.31 17.59
CA LEU A 184 -30.35 -7.41 16.44
C LEU A 184 -29.82 -8.12 15.18
N ILE A 185 -28.70 -8.85 15.29
CA ILE A 185 -28.15 -9.60 14.15
C ILE A 185 -29.20 -10.56 13.60
N HIS A 186 -29.85 -11.34 14.47
CA HIS A 186 -30.84 -12.32 14.05
C HIS A 186 -32.04 -11.68 13.34
N SER A 187 -32.58 -10.58 13.88
CA SER A 187 -33.73 -9.89 13.27
C SER A 187 -33.42 -9.17 11.96
N TYR A 188 -32.19 -8.69 11.76
CA TYR A 188 -31.78 -8.01 10.51
C TYR A 188 -31.00 -8.90 9.56
N GLN A 189 -30.86 -10.19 9.85
CA GLN A 189 -30.10 -11.13 9.03
C GLN A 189 -30.64 -11.18 7.59
N GLY A 190 -31.96 -11.09 7.41
CA GLY A 190 -32.59 -11.05 6.08
C GLY A 190 -32.22 -9.81 5.28
N LEU A 191 -32.19 -8.64 5.93
CA LEU A 191 -31.77 -7.39 5.30
C LEU A 191 -30.29 -7.48 4.88
N ILE A 192 -29.42 -7.91 5.80
CA ILE A 192 -27.98 -8.05 5.52
C ILE A 192 -27.74 -9.03 4.38
N PHE A 193 -28.41 -10.17 4.39
CA PHE A 193 -28.32 -11.16 3.33
C PHE A 193 -28.78 -10.60 1.99
N SER A 194 -29.89 -9.86 1.95
CA SER A 194 -30.39 -9.24 0.71
C SER A 194 -29.39 -8.23 0.12
N ILE A 195 -28.71 -7.45 0.96
CA ILE A 195 -27.69 -6.49 0.53
C ILE A 195 -26.41 -7.23 0.08
N ALA A 196 -25.93 -8.20 0.87
CA ALA A 196 -24.70 -8.93 0.60
C ALA A 196 -24.79 -9.83 -0.63
N SER A 197 -25.98 -10.39 -0.90
CA SER A 197 -26.24 -11.24 -2.06
C SER A 197 -26.49 -10.45 -3.35
N ALA A 198 -26.50 -9.11 -3.31
CA ALA A 198 -26.67 -8.30 -4.51
C ALA A 198 -25.54 -8.58 -5.52
N SER A 199 -25.89 -8.70 -6.81
CA SER A 199 -24.95 -9.01 -7.89
C SER A 199 -23.78 -8.03 -7.96
N ALA A 200 -23.98 -6.78 -7.51
CA ALA A 200 -22.95 -5.76 -7.43
C ALA A 200 -21.78 -6.11 -6.49
N TYR A 201 -21.94 -7.05 -5.55
CA TYR A 201 -20.90 -7.43 -4.58
C TYR A 201 -20.37 -8.87 -4.78
N GLN A 202 -21.07 -9.69 -5.56
CA GLN A 202 -20.66 -11.06 -5.86
C GLN A 202 -19.41 -11.09 -6.75
N ASP A 203 -18.62 -12.16 -6.64
CA ASP A 203 -17.41 -12.42 -7.42
C ASP A 203 -16.28 -11.37 -7.29
N LYS A 204 -16.33 -10.51 -6.27
CA LYS A 204 -15.28 -9.49 -5.98
C LYS A 204 -14.17 -9.97 -5.02
N GLY A 205 -13.95 -11.28 -4.96
CA GLY A 205 -12.89 -11.91 -4.16
C GLY A 205 -13.21 -12.15 -2.69
N LEU A 206 -14.45 -11.91 -2.24
CA LEU A 206 -14.94 -12.31 -0.90
C LEU A 206 -16.02 -13.37 -1.02
N SER A 207 -16.05 -14.30 -0.07
CA SER A 207 -17.15 -15.24 0.08
C SER A 207 -18.43 -14.53 0.53
N LEU A 208 -19.60 -15.09 0.22
CA LEU A 208 -20.87 -14.54 0.68
C LEU A 208 -20.96 -14.50 2.21
N GLN A 209 -20.41 -15.51 2.89
CA GLN A 209 -20.36 -15.56 4.36
C GLN A 209 -19.54 -14.39 4.91
N ASP A 210 -18.39 -14.09 4.32
CA ASP A 210 -17.57 -12.95 4.75
C ASP A 210 -18.30 -11.63 4.51
N LEU A 211 -18.97 -11.47 3.37
CA LEU A 211 -19.79 -10.29 3.09
C LEU A 211 -20.91 -10.12 4.13
N VAL A 212 -21.58 -11.20 4.51
CA VAL A 212 -22.62 -11.18 5.56
C VAL A 212 -22.01 -10.81 6.90
N GLN A 213 -20.84 -11.35 7.26
CA GLN A 213 -20.19 -11.00 8.52
C GLN A 213 -19.74 -9.53 8.58
N GLN A 214 -19.22 -9.00 7.48
CA GLN A 214 -18.89 -7.58 7.38
C GLN A 214 -20.16 -6.71 7.45
N GLY A 215 -21.26 -7.17 6.86
CA GLY A 215 -22.58 -6.57 7.01
C GLY A 215 -23.08 -6.57 8.46
N ASN A 216 -22.89 -7.66 9.20
CA ASN A 216 -23.21 -7.75 10.63
C ASN A 216 -22.42 -6.70 11.44
N ILE A 217 -21.13 -6.55 11.16
CA ILE A 217 -20.28 -5.53 11.79
C ILE A 217 -20.79 -4.12 11.45
N GLY A 218 -21.18 -3.89 10.19
CA GLY A 218 -21.79 -2.63 9.75
C GLY A 218 -23.09 -2.31 10.48
N LEU A 219 -24.01 -3.27 10.57
CA LEU A 219 -25.27 -3.13 11.30
C LEU A 219 -25.04 -2.70 12.75
N LEU A 220 -24.13 -3.37 13.47
CA LEU A 220 -23.87 -3.07 14.88
C LEU A 220 -23.31 -1.67 15.06
N ARG A 221 -22.37 -1.25 14.20
CA ARG A 221 -21.83 0.13 14.21
C ARG A 221 -22.92 1.17 13.94
N GLY A 222 -23.84 0.87 13.04
CA GLY A 222 -25.02 1.70 12.80
C GLY A 222 -25.93 1.76 14.02
N ALA A 223 -26.25 0.61 14.62
CA ALA A 223 -27.13 0.52 15.79
C ALA A 223 -26.55 1.26 17.02
N GLU A 224 -25.22 1.23 17.23
CA GLU A 224 -24.54 2.00 18.27
C GLU A 224 -24.71 3.53 18.11
N ARG A 225 -24.88 4.01 16.87
CA ARG A 225 -25.01 5.45 16.54
C ARG A 225 -26.43 5.87 16.21
N PHE A 226 -27.40 4.95 16.31
CA PHE A 226 -28.77 5.20 15.90
C PHE A 226 -29.56 5.96 16.97
N ASP A 227 -30.22 7.05 16.59
CA ASP A 227 -31.08 7.84 17.48
C ASP A 227 -32.57 7.58 17.19
N PRO A 228 -33.32 6.98 18.13
CA PRO A 228 -34.71 6.62 17.91
C PRO A 228 -35.65 7.85 17.85
N ASP A 229 -35.24 8.98 18.44
CA ASP A 229 -36.06 10.21 18.52
C ASP A 229 -36.23 10.90 17.16
N ARG A 230 -35.36 10.58 16.18
CA ARG A 230 -35.39 11.14 14.82
C ARG A 230 -36.54 10.58 13.95
N GLY A 231 -37.36 9.66 14.47
CA GLY A 231 -38.56 9.15 13.79
C GLY A 231 -38.32 8.16 12.62
N CYS A 232 -37.07 7.88 12.27
CA CYS A 232 -36.71 6.91 11.23
C CYS A 232 -36.67 5.47 11.78
N LYS A 233 -36.98 4.47 10.94
CA LYS A 233 -36.76 3.05 11.29
C LYS A 233 -35.27 2.73 11.27
N LEU A 234 -34.81 1.83 12.15
CA LEU A 234 -33.40 1.42 12.17
C LEU A 234 -32.97 0.79 10.84
N SER A 235 -33.86 0.07 10.14
CA SER A 235 -33.58 -0.51 8.81
C SER A 235 -33.06 0.52 7.79
N THR A 236 -33.67 1.72 7.77
CA THR A 236 -33.33 2.79 6.83
C THR A 236 -31.93 3.32 7.10
N TYR A 237 -31.58 3.50 8.37
CA TYR A 237 -30.26 3.97 8.78
C TYR A 237 -29.19 2.88 8.62
N ALA A 238 -29.49 1.66 9.07
CA ALA A 238 -28.57 0.53 9.03
C ALA A 238 -28.18 0.13 7.61
N TYR A 239 -29.05 0.32 6.61
CA TYR A 239 -28.75 0.05 5.20
C TYR A 239 -27.42 0.67 4.75
N TRP A 240 -27.21 1.95 5.06
CA TRP A 240 -26.00 2.68 4.68
C TRP A 240 -24.75 2.14 5.38
N TRP A 241 -24.86 1.81 6.67
CA TRP A 241 -23.77 1.23 7.44
C TRP A 241 -23.39 -0.17 6.96
N ILE A 242 -24.37 -0.99 6.61
CA ILE A 242 -24.17 -2.33 6.03
C ILE A 242 -23.47 -2.20 4.67
N ARG A 243 -23.99 -1.34 3.78
CA ARG A 243 -23.40 -1.10 2.45
C ARG A 243 -21.95 -0.60 2.55
N GLN A 244 -21.69 0.34 3.45
CA GLN A 244 -20.36 0.90 3.67
C GLN A 244 -19.38 -0.14 4.20
N ALA A 245 -19.81 -0.97 5.16
CA ALA A 245 -18.97 -2.03 5.72
C ALA A 245 -18.60 -3.07 4.66
N ILE A 246 -19.58 -3.53 3.88
CA ILE A 246 -19.36 -4.48 2.77
C ILE A 246 -18.42 -3.88 1.71
N THR A 247 -18.68 -2.66 1.26
CA THR A 247 -17.84 -1.99 0.25
C THR A 247 -16.41 -1.77 0.74
N THR A 248 -16.25 -1.43 2.02
CA THR A 248 -14.93 -1.27 2.65
C THR A 248 -14.21 -2.61 2.78
N ALA A 249 -14.91 -3.69 3.09
CA ALA A 249 -14.32 -5.02 3.17
C ALA A 249 -13.80 -5.50 1.81
N ILE A 250 -14.63 -5.39 0.76
CA ILE A 250 -14.23 -5.73 -0.62
C ILE A 250 -13.02 -4.92 -1.07
N ALA A 251 -12.95 -3.65 -0.68
CA ALA A 251 -11.80 -2.82 -1.01
C ALA A 251 -10.51 -3.26 -0.31
N ASN A 252 -10.62 -3.87 0.86
CA ASN A 252 -9.49 -4.31 1.67
C ASN A 252 -9.01 -5.72 1.32
N THR A 253 -9.71 -6.46 0.46
CA THR A 253 -9.35 -7.84 0.08
C THR A 253 -8.34 -7.94 -1.04
N ARG A 254 -8.04 -6.82 -1.71
CA ARG A 254 -6.95 -6.79 -2.68
C ARG A 254 -5.65 -7.25 -2.00
N PRO A 255 -4.89 -8.19 -2.58
CA PRO A 255 -3.63 -8.67 -1.99
C PRO A 255 -2.65 -7.53 -1.70
N ILE A 256 -2.63 -6.54 -2.58
CA ILE A 256 -1.89 -5.29 -2.40
C ILE A 256 -2.90 -4.19 -2.04
N ARG A 257 -2.86 -3.73 -0.79
CA ARG A 257 -3.80 -2.74 -0.27
C ARG A 257 -3.51 -1.35 -0.85
N LEU A 258 -4.55 -0.70 -1.37
CA LEU A 258 -4.47 0.66 -1.89
C LEU A 258 -5.01 1.69 -0.87
N PRO A 259 -4.36 2.86 -0.75
CA PRO A 259 -4.88 3.96 0.06
C PRO A 259 -6.27 4.42 -0.37
N GLY A 260 -7.06 4.95 0.57
CA GLY A 260 -8.45 5.37 0.33
C GLY A 260 -8.60 6.41 -0.79
N LYS A 261 -7.72 7.43 -0.84
CA LYS A 261 -7.74 8.47 -1.88
C LYS A 261 -7.51 7.86 -3.28
N VAL A 262 -6.48 7.03 -3.42
CA VAL A 262 -6.14 6.34 -4.67
C VAL A 262 -7.27 5.44 -5.14
N ARG A 263 -7.91 4.71 -4.22
CA ARG A 263 -9.06 3.85 -4.53
C ARG A 263 -10.28 4.65 -5.01
N LYS A 264 -10.63 5.76 -4.36
CA LYS A 264 -11.72 6.65 -4.81
C LYS A 264 -11.44 7.21 -6.20
N LEU A 265 -10.19 7.56 -6.48
CA LEU A 265 -9.79 8.02 -7.80
C LEU A 265 -9.86 6.88 -8.83
N LEU A 266 -9.44 5.67 -8.48
CA LEU A 266 -9.56 4.49 -9.35
C LEU A 266 -11.01 4.19 -9.74
N THR A 267 -11.96 4.24 -8.80
CA THR A 267 -13.38 4.02 -9.12
C THR A 267 -13.91 5.09 -10.07
N LYS A 268 -13.56 6.36 -9.84
CA LYS A 268 -13.90 7.46 -10.77
C LYS A 268 -13.29 7.28 -12.15
N ILE A 269 -12.05 6.82 -12.23
CA ILE A 269 -11.37 6.53 -13.51
C ILE A 269 -12.07 5.38 -14.26
N ILE A 270 -12.48 4.32 -13.56
CA ILE A 270 -13.24 3.21 -14.17
C ILE A 270 -14.60 3.71 -14.68
N GLU A 271 -15.33 4.49 -13.88
CA GLU A 271 -16.62 5.09 -14.27
C GLU A 271 -16.48 6.05 -15.46
N ALA A 272 -15.44 6.90 -15.46
CA ALA A 272 -15.08 7.78 -16.57
C ALA A 272 -14.75 6.99 -17.84
N ASN A 273 -13.97 5.92 -17.71
CA ASN A 273 -13.64 5.04 -18.82
C ASN A 273 -14.89 4.37 -19.41
N GLU A 274 -15.80 3.86 -18.58
CA GLU A 274 -17.05 3.24 -19.03
C GLU A 274 -18.03 4.25 -19.66
N THR A 275 -18.11 5.46 -19.13
CA THR A 275 -18.94 6.53 -19.70
C THR A 275 -18.40 7.01 -21.05
N LEU A 276 -17.09 7.22 -21.16
CA LEU A 276 -16.44 7.59 -22.43
C LEU A 276 -16.50 6.45 -23.45
N THR A 277 -16.30 5.20 -23.03
CA THR A 277 -16.42 4.04 -23.92
C THR A 277 -17.82 3.96 -24.53
N ARG A 278 -18.86 4.22 -23.73
CA ARG A 278 -20.25 4.27 -24.23
C ARG A 278 -20.50 5.44 -25.19
N ARG A 279 -19.90 6.60 -24.95
CA ARG A 279 -20.07 7.80 -25.80
C ARG A 279 -19.28 7.73 -27.11
N LEU A 280 -18.04 7.27 -27.05
CA LEU A 280 -17.09 7.25 -28.16
C LEU A 280 -17.13 5.95 -28.97
N LEU A 281 -17.78 4.90 -28.45
CA LEU A 281 -17.81 3.55 -29.03
C LEU A 281 -16.42 2.96 -29.30
N ARG A 282 -15.40 3.46 -28.59
CA ARG A 282 -14.01 2.98 -28.61
C ARG A 282 -13.41 3.07 -27.21
N THR A 283 -12.27 2.41 -27.01
CA THR A 283 -11.48 2.58 -25.78
C THR A 283 -10.94 4.02 -25.73
N PRO A 284 -11.25 4.81 -24.69
CA PRO A 284 -10.77 6.19 -24.56
C PRO A 284 -9.27 6.23 -24.23
N SER A 285 -8.62 7.33 -24.60
CA SER A 285 -7.22 7.61 -24.21
C SER A 285 -7.15 8.05 -22.75
N HIS A 286 -6.00 7.85 -22.10
CA HIS A 286 -5.76 8.37 -20.75
C HIS A 286 -5.91 9.90 -20.68
N ASP A 287 -5.60 10.61 -21.77
CA ASP A 287 -5.76 12.06 -21.88
C ASP A 287 -7.23 12.49 -21.85
N GLU A 288 -8.11 11.73 -22.53
CA GLU A 288 -9.56 11.98 -22.58
C GLU A 288 -10.20 11.73 -21.21
N ILE A 289 -9.75 10.69 -20.50
CA ILE A 289 -10.17 10.40 -19.13
C ILE A 289 -9.71 11.51 -18.17
N ALA A 290 -8.46 11.97 -18.32
CA ALA A 290 -7.88 13.05 -17.54
C ALA A 290 -8.66 14.37 -17.70
N GLN A 291 -9.03 14.71 -18.94
CA GLN A 291 -9.87 15.87 -19.24
C GLN A 291 -11.28 15.77 -18.64
N LEU A 292 -11.90 14.59 -18.65
CA LEU A 292 -13.24 14.43 -18.06
C LEU A 292 -13.23 14.56 -16.54
N LEU A 293 -12.14 14.13 -15.89
CA LEU A 293 -12.02 14.10 -14.43
C LEU A 293 -11.32 15.33 -13.82
N ASP A 294 -10.82 16.25 -14.65
CA ASP A 294 -9.97 17.38 -14.25
C ASP A 294 -8.75 16.97 -13.41
N VAL A 295 -8.07 15.89 -13.83
CA VAL A 295 -6.90 15.33 -13.15
C VAL A 295 -5.73 15.26 -14.14
N PRO A 296 -4.47 15.53 -13.73
CA PRO A 296 -3.33 15.39 -14.63
C PRO A 296 -3.19 13.98 -15.19
N VAL A 297 -2.84 13.89 -16.48
CA VAL A 297 -2.67 12.64 -17.23
C VAL A 297 -1.75 11.66 -16.51
N PHE A 298 -0.62 12.14 -15.99
CA PHE A 298 0.35 11.31 -15.26
C PHE A 298 -0.29 10.57 -14.07
N THR A 299 -1.19 11.24 -13.34
CA THR A 299 -1.89 10.62 -12.21
C THR A 299 -2.88 9.55 -12.69
N VAL A 300 -3.59 9.79 -13.80
CA VAL A 300 -4.47 8.77 -14.40
C VAL A 300 -3.66 7.55 -14.82
N GLN A 301 -2.53 7.73 -15.51
CA GLN A 301 -1.65 6.62 -15.91
C GLN A 301 -1.12 5.84 -14.70
N PHE A 302 -0.64 6.54 -13.67
CA PHE A 302 -0.11 5.92 -12.46
C PHE A 302 -1.18 5.09 -11.73
N VAL A 303 -2.39 5.63 -11.58
CA VAL A 303 -3.49 4.91 -10.91
C VAL A 303 -4.01 3.76 -11.79
N TRP A 304 -4.09 3.96 -13.10
CA TRP A 304 -4.54 2.93 -14.04
C TRP A 304 -3.59 1.73 -14.06
N ALA A 305 -2.28 1.95 -13.99
CA ALA A 305 -1.29 0.88 -13.86
C ALA A 305 -1.53 -0.02 -12.62
N LYS A 306 -2.05 0.55 -11.53
CA LYS A 306 -2.39 -0.17 -10.28
C LYS A 306 -3.70 -0.95 -10.36
N THR A 307 -4.43 -0.87 -11.47
CA THR A 307 -5.69 -1.62 -11.68
C THR A 307 -5.44 -3.11 -11.88
N ARG A 308 -4.28 -3.47 -12.45
CA ARG A 308 -3.93 -4.84 -12.82
C ARG A 308 -3.93 -5.76 -11.58
N PRO A 309 -4.73 -6.84 -11.57
CA PRO A 309 -4.68 -7.81 -10.49
C PRO A 309 -3.33 -8.57 -10.54
N PRO A 310 -2.77 -8.97 -9.39
CA PRO A 310 -1.60 -9.83 -9.37
C PRO A 310 -1.94 -11.21 -9.93
N SER A 311 -0.99 -11.81 -10.64
CA SER A 311 -1.07 -13.19 -11.16
C SER A 311 -0.48 -14.17 -10.15
N SER A 312 -1.02 -15.39 -10.09
CA SER A 312 -0.46 -16.46 -9.26
C SER A 312 0.82 -17.02 -9.87
N LEU A 313 1.84 -17.26 -9.05
CA LEU A 313 3.08 -17.93 -9.45
C LEU A 313 2.87 -19.43 -9.72
N ASP A 314 1.88 -20.04 -9.08
CA ASP A 314 1.46 -21.42 -9.34
C ASP A 314 0.66 -21.57 -10.63
N HIS A 315 0.45 -20.49 -11.39
CA HIS A 315 -0.28 -20.57 -12.63
C HIS A 315 0.47 -21.45 -13.64
N VAL A 316 -0.18 -22.55 -14.04
CA VAL A 316 0.36 -23.50 -15.01
C VAL A 316 0.17 -22.94 -16.41
N ILE A 317 1.28 -22.72 -17.10
CA ILE A 317 1.34 -22.31 -18.50
C ILE A 317 1.45 -23.59 -19.34
N VAL A 318 0.54 -23.72 -20.31
CA VAL A 318 0.59 -24.82 -21.28
C VAL A 318 1.55 -24.43 -22.39
N THR A 319 2.64 -25.16 -22.51
CA THR A 319 3.60 -25.05 -23.61
C THR A 319 3.52 -26.28 -24.51
N GLU A 320 4.09 -26.22 -25.71
CA GLU A 320 4.16 -27.37 -26.63
C GLU A 320 4.85 -28.59 -26.02
N ARG A 321 5.70 -28.39 -25.00
CA ARG A 321 6.48 -29.43 -24.32
C ARG A 321 5.89 -29.88 -22.98
N GLY A 322 4.71 -29.37 -22.61
CA GLY A 322 4.01 -29.76 -21.39
C GLY A 322 3.57 -28.58 -20.52
N HIS A 323 3.28 -28.89 -19.26
CA HIS A 323 2.76 -27.97 -18.26
C HIS A 323 3.90 -27.45 -17.39
N VAL A 324 4.22 -26.15 -17.52
CA VAL A 324 5.28 -25.49 -16.73
C VAL A 324 4.62 -24.44 -15.85
N LYS A 325 5.01 -24.34 -14.57
CA LYS A 325 4.48 -23.28 -13.71
C LYS A 325 5.16 -21.95 -14.01
N LEU A 326 4.46 -20.84 -13.81
CA LEU A 326 5.03 -19.51 -13.99
C LEU A 326 6.29 -19.29 -13.12
N GLN A 327 6.29 -19.81 -11.89
CA GLN A 327 7.45 -19.73 -11.00
C GLN A 327 8.72 -20.37 -11.58
N ASP A 328 8.59 -21.42 -12.40
CA ASP A 328 9.75 -22.17 -12.94
C ASP A 328 10.39 -21.42 -14.13
N ILE A 329 9.69 -20.43 -14.68
CA ILE A 329 10.13 -19.62 -15.83
C ILE A 329 10.81 -18.33 -15.36
N ILE A 330 10.48 -17.85 -14.15
CA ILE A 330 10.98 -16.59 -13.63
C ILE A 330 12.43 -16.79 -13.14
N ALA A 331 13.37 -16.11 -13.78
CA ALA A 331 14.76 -16.08 -13.35
C ALA A 331 14.90 -15.30 -12.03
N ASP A 332 15.71 -15.80 -11.10
CA ASP A 332 16.08 -15.07 -9.89
C ASP A 332 17.15 -14.02 -10.23
N PRO A 333 16.87 -12.71 -10.02
CA PRO A 333 17.85 -11.66 -10.30
C PRO A 333 19.08 -11.68 -9.39
N ASN A 334 19.03 -12.40 -8.27
CA ASN A 334 20.15 -12.50 -7.32
C ASN A 334 20.98 -13.77 -7.52
N ASP A 335 20.59 -14.64 -8.46
CA ASP A 335 21.33 -15.86 -8.70
C ASP A 335 22.71 -15.53 -9.28
N VAL A 336 23.75 -15.93 -8.56
CA VAL A 336 25.12 -15.62 -8.92
C VAL A 336 25.61 -16.76 -9.80
N THR A 337 25.85 -16.46 -11.08
CA THR A 337 26.35 -17.49 -11.99
C THR A 337 27.72 -18.02 -11.51
N PRO A 338 28.05 -19.30 -11.72
CA PRO A 338 29.34 -19.85 -11.31
C PRO A 338 30.50 -19.06 -11.91
N GLU A 339 30.34 -18.52 -13.11
CA GLU A 339 31.29 -17.60 -13.72
C GLU A 339 31.52 -16.34 -12.88
N GLN A 340 30.45 -15.71 -12.37
CA GLN A 340 30.57 -14.54 -11.50
C GLN A 340 31.24 -14.89 -10.17
N ILE A 341 31.01 -16.08 -9.61
CA ILE A 341 31.69 -16.55 -8.40
C ILE A 341 33.20 -16.69 -8.66
N VAL A 342 33.57 -17.39 -9.73
CA VAL A 342 34.97 -17.59 -10.13
C VAL A 342 35.65 -16.26 -10.44
N ARG A 343 34.99 -15.35 -11.17
CA ARG A 343 35.53 -13.99 -11.41
C ARG A 343 35.77 -13.24 -10.10
N LYS A 344 34.82 -13.29 -9.15
CA LYS A 344 35.01 -12.67 -7.83
C LYS A 344 36.18 -13.28 -7.06
N GLN A 345 36.37 -14.61 -7.14
CA GLN A 345 37.52 -15.29 -6.52
C GLN A 345 38.84 -14.87 -7.17
N HIS A 346 38.93 -14.86 -8.50
CA HIS A 346 40.12 -14.41 -9.22
C HIS A 346 40.47 -12.95 -8.90
N VAL A 347 39.47 -12.06 -8.83
CA VAL A 347 39.68 -10.67 -8.43
C VAL A 347 40.22 -10.57 -7.00
N LYS A 348 39.73 -11.40 -6.06
CA LYS A 348 40.25 -11.45 -4.69
C LYS A 348 41.70 -11.92 -4.65
N GLU A 349 42.04 -12.99 -5.36
CA GLU A 349 43.41 -13.52 -5.41
C GLU A 349 44.41 -12.53 -6.02
N GLU A 350 44.05 -11.87 -7.12
CA GLU A 350 44.89 -10.82 -7.73
C GLU A 350 45.03 -9.60 -6.81
N LEU A 351 43.97 -9.23 -6.10
CA LEU A 351 44.02 -8.16 -5.10
C LEU A 351 44.96 -8.52 -3.94
N GLU A 352 44.96 -9.76 -3.47
CA GLU A 352 45.89 -10.24 -2.44
C GLU A 352 47.34 -10.19 -2.93
N ARG A 353 47.62 -10.69 -4.15
CA ARG A 353 48.95 -10.59 -4.79
C ARG A 353 49.45 -9.15 -4.88
N LEU A 354 48.56 -8.23 -5.24
CA LEU A 354 48.87 -6.79 -5.29
C LEU A 354 49.17 -6.21 -3.92
N LEU A 355 48.38 -6.56 -2.90
CA LEU A 355 48.59 -6.11 -1.52
C LEU A 355 49.88 -6.65 -0.90
N ASP A 356 50.37 -7.81 -1.37
CA ASP A 356 51.65 -8.39 -0.94
C ASP A 356 52.88 -7.70 -1.52
N THR A 357 52.74 -6.97 -2.65
CA THR A 357 53.83 -6.13 -3.18
C THR A 357 54.12 -4.90 -2.30
N LEU A 358 53.14 -4.48 -1.51
CA LEU A 358 53.27 -3.34 -0.60
C LEU A 358 53.95 -3.74 0.70
N SER A 359 54.47 -2.76 1.44
CA SER A 359 54.95 -3.03 2.79
C SER A 359 53.79 -3.51 3.69
N LYS A 360 54.09 -4.37 4.67
CA LYS A 360 53.11 -4.89 5.63
C LYS A 360 52.27 -3.79 6.30
N ARG A 361 52.87 -2.61 6.51
CA ARG A 361 52.21 -1.44 7.10
C ARG A 361 51.25 -0.75 6.14
N GLU A 362 51.64 -0.57 4.89
CA GLU A 362 50.79 0.01 3.82
C GLU A 362 49.59 -0.90 3.51
N SER A 363 49.84 -2.20 3.33
CA SER A 363 48.81 -3.22 3.09
C SER A 363 47.78 -3.24 4.23
N ARG A 364 48.23 -3.20 5.50
CA ARG A 364 47.35 -3.15 6.66
C ARG A 364 46.48 -1.90 6.71
N ILE A 365 47.03 -0.73 6.35
CA ILE A 365 46.27 0.53 6.29
C ILE A 365 45.18 0.45 5.22
N LEU A 366 45.48 -0.10 4.04
CA LEU A 366 44.50 -0.26 2.96
C LEU A 366 43.40 -1.27 3.31
N ARG A 367 43.75 -2.41 3.90
CA ARG A 367 42.77 -3.42 4.37
C ARG A 367 41.78 -2.83 5.38
N LEU A 368 42.25 -2.02 6.33
CA LEU A 368 41.40 -1.37 7.32
C LEU A 368 40.56 -0.22 6.72
N ARG A 369 41.10 0.52 5.75
CA ARG A 369 40.41 1.64 5.11
C ARG A 369 39.26 1.18 4.21
N TYR A 370 39.48 0.12 3.44
CA TYR A 370 38.50 -0.41 2.49
C TYR A 370 37.70 -1.61 3.02
N GLY A 371 38.06 -2.14 4.18
CA GLY A 371 37.32 -3.25 4.79
C GLY A 371 37.51 -4.59 4.09
N LEU A 372 38.71 -4.86 3.55
CA LEU A 372 38.97 -6.03 2.69
C LEU A 372 38.95 -7.37 3.45
N ASP A 373 39.22 -7.37 4.75
CA ASP A 373 39.18 -8.56 5.63
C ASP A 373 37.79 -8.76 6.27
N ASP A 374 36.70 -8.45 5.55
CA ASP A 374 35.30 -8.48 6.04
C ASP A 374 35.02 -7.56 7.25
N LEU A 375 35.84 -6.52 7.43
CA LEU A 375 35.65 -5.48 8.43
C LEU A 375 34.93 -4.28 7.81
N ALA A 376 34.11 -3.56 8.59
CA ALA A 376 33.56 -2.29 8.13
C ALA A 376 34.69 -1.31 7.77
N PRO A 377 34.55 -0.52 6.68
CA PRO A 377 35.56 0.45 6.28
C PRO A 377 35.76 1.49 7.38
N LYS A 378 37.02 1.73 7.78
CA LYS A 378 37.37 2.65 8.87
C LYS A 378 37.85 4.00 8.37
N SER A 379 37.58 5.05 9.14
CA SER A 379 38.08 6.40 8.85
C SER A 379 39.60 6.50 9.10
N CYS A 380 40.27 7.47 8.45
CA CYS A 380 41.71 7.73 8.68
C CYS A 380 42.00 8.09 10.15
N ASP A 381 41.06 8.74 10.84
CA ASP A 381 41.17 9.05 12.27
C ASP A 381 41.15 7.77 13.12
N GLU A 382 40.20 6.86 12.84
CA GLU A 382 40.05 5.59 13.56
C GLU A 382 41.26 4.68 13.34
N ILE A 383 41.77 4.62 12.11
CA ILE A 383 43.00 3.89 11.78
C ILE A 383 44.20 4.53 12.50
N GLY A 384 44.18 5.86 12.70
CA GLY A 384 45.16 6.63 13.46
C GLY A 384 45.26 6.19 14.90
N CYS A 385 44.11 6.06 15.55
CA CYS A 385 44.01 5.53 16.90
C CYS A 385 44.52 4.08 17.00
N ILE A 386 44.23 3.23 16.01
CA ILE A 386 44.66 1.81 16.02
C ILE A 386 46.17 1.67 15.83
N LEU A 387 46.77 2.49 14.96
CA LEU A 387 48.18 2.39 14.60
C LEU A 387 49.09 3.40 15.34
N ASN A 388 48.53 4.18 16.27
CA ASN A 388 49.19 5.28 16.99
C ASN A 388 49.87 6.28 16.03
N LEU A 389 49.14 6.72 15.01
CA LEU A 389 49.60 7.69 14.03
C LEU A 389 48.64 8.86 13.90
N SER A 390 49.16 10.01 13.49
CA SER A 390 48.30 11.12 13.11
C SER A 390 47.46 10.76 11.88
N ARG A 391 46.24 11.28 11.82
CA ARG A 391 45.34 11.19 10.66
C ARG A 391 46.06 11.51 9.35
N GLU A 392 46.80 12.62 9.34
CA GLU A 392 47.48 13.09 8.13
C GLU A 392 48.58 12.12 7.70
N ARG A 393 49.27 11.49 8.65
CA ARG A 393 50.28 10.49 8.32
C ARG A 393 49.67 9.26 7.65
N ILE A 394 48.50 8.80 8.09
CA ILE A 394 47.78 7.70 7.42
C ILE A 394 47.30 8.10 6.04
N ARG A 395 46.81 9.33 5.88
CA ARG A 395 46.41 9.86 4.57
C ARG A 395 47.59 9.82 3.60
N GLN A 396 48.76 10.31 4.00
CA GLN A 396 49.99 10.25 3.21
C GLN A 396 50.36 8.82 2.82
N ILE A 397 50.46 7.90 3.79
CA ILE A 397 50.82 6.50 3.54
C ILE A 397 49.80 5.83 2.61
N SER A 398 48.51 6.16 2.73
CA SER A 398 47.48 5.60 1.86
C SER A 398 47.60 6.07 0.41
N ILE A 399 48.00 7.33 0.20
CA ILE A 399 48.23 7.88 -1.14
C ILE A 399 49.49 7.27 -1.73
N GLU A 400 50.58 7.23 -0.96
CA GLU A 400 51.83 6.57 -1.37
C GLU A 400 51.58 5.10 -1.76
N ALA A 401 50.83 4.35 -0.95
CA ALA A 401 50.45 2.98 -1.25
C ALA A 401 49.62 2.86 -2.54
N LEU A 402 48.64 3.74 -2.76
CA LEU A 402 47.84 3.75 -3.99
C LEU A 402 48.69 4.11 -5.22
N THR A 403 49.62 5.05 -5.11
CA THR A 403 50.54 5.39 -6.21
C THR A 403 51.49 4.23 -6.54
N LYS A 404 51.98 3.50 -5.53
CA LYS A 404 52.78 2.29 -5.73
C LYS A 404 51.98 1.19 -6.41
N LEU A 405 50.73 0.99 -6.01
CA LEU A 405 49.83 0.04 -6.67
C LEU A 405 49.62 0.45 -8.13
N GLN A 406 49.32 1.72 -8.42
CA GLN A 406 49.11 2.21 -9.79
C GLN A 406 50.29 1.99 -10.74
N ASN A 407 51.53 2.05 -10.23
CA ASN A 407 52.74 1.85 -11.02
C ASN A 407 53.13 0.36 -11.18
N SER A 408 52.40 -0.56 -10.55
CA SER A 408 52.63 -2.00 -10.69
C SER A 408 52.03 -2.52 -11.99
N SER A 409 52.80 -3.33 -12.73
CA SER A 409 52.33 -4.01 -13.96
C SER A 409 51.14 -4.95 -13.71
N LEU A 410 50.92 -5.35 -12.45
CA LEU A 410 49.81 -6.21 -12.03
C LEU A 410 48.45 -5.47 -12.03
N VAL A 411 48.42 -4.14 -12.11
CA VAL A 411 47.16 -3.38 -12.27
C VAL A 411 46.51 -3.66 -13.62
N ASP A 412 47.30 -3.94 -14.65
CA ASP A 412 46.76 -4.25 -15.97
C ASP A 412 46.02 -5.59 -15.97
N ASN A 413 46.44 -6.56 -15.13
CA ASN A 413 45.70 -7.81 -14.92
C ASN A 413 44.33 -7.57 -14.27
N LEU A 414 44.24 -6.67 -13.28
CA LEU A 414 42.95 -6.28 -12.68
C LEU A 414 42.05 -5.52 -13.65
N LYS A 415 42.62 -4.64 -14.49
CA LYS A 415 41.85 -3.96 -15.54
C LYS A 415 41.24 -4.97 -16.52
N MET A 416 41.99 -6.00 -16.92
CA MET A 416 41.48 -7.05 -17.78
C MET A 416 40.32 -7.84 -17.14
N LEU A 417 40.33 -8.03 -15.82
CA LEU A 417 39.25 -8.68 -15.08
C LEU A 417 38.01 -7.79 -14.86
N TYR A 418 38.12 -6.47 -15.05
CA TYR A 418 37.04 -5.50 -14.81
C TYR A 418 36.40 -4.96 -16.10
N ILE A 419 37.06 -5.13 -17.26
CA ILE A 419 36.61 -4.61 -18.57
C ILE A 419 35.70 -5.63 -19.31
N VAL A 420 35.48 -6.82 -18.76
CA VAL A 420 34.50 -7.81 -19.23
C VAL A 420 33.35 -7.90 -18.23
#